data_AF-A0A1B3M306-F1
#
_entry.id   AF-A0A1B3M306-F1
#
_cell.length_a   1.000
_cell.length_b   1.000
_cell.length_c   1.000
_cell.angle_alpha   90.00
_cell.angle_beta   90.00
_cell.angle_gamma   90.00
#
_symmetry.space_group_name_H-M   'P 1'
#
loop_
_entity.id
_entity.type
_entity.pdbx_description
1 polymer ?
#
loop_
_entity_poly.entity_id
_entity_poly.type
_entity_poly.pdbx_seq_one_letter_code
_entity_poly.pdbx_strand_id
1 'polypeptide(L)'
;MKNARNSIIALALTALSAGSVFAADMTPKTRDQVRAELAQAQRDGTLIADGQTGATFRQLFPGSYMQPAAASTTSRDQVRADLMEAQRNGTLIADGQTGATFRDLNPSRYPMNNMQAASNNGTTVGMGQSNSTTKSN
;
A
#
# COMPACT_ATOMS: atom_id res chain seq x y z
N MET A 1 -59.48 -28.23 53.12
CA MET A 1 -59.40 -26.88 52.51
C MET A 1 -59.05 -27.07 51.03
N LYS A 2 -59.76 -26.42 50.11
CA LYS A 2 -59.64 -26.67 48.66
C LYS A 2 -58.53 -25.80 48.08
N ASN A 3 -57.58 -26.43 47.41
CA ASN A 3 -56.30 -25.86 47.03
C ASN A 3 -56.40 -24.90 45.83
N ALA A 4 -55.45 -23.98 45.85
CA ALA A 4 -55.30 -22.81 45.00
C ALA A 4 -55.36 -23.08 43.49
N ARG A 5 -55.90 -22.08 42.81
CA ARG A 5 -55.70 -21.78 41.39
C ARG A 5 -54.19 -21.63 41.12
N ASN A 6 -53.70 -22.05 39.96
CA ASN A 6 -52.89 -21.24 39.03
C ASN A 6 -52.01 -22.06 38.09
N SER A 7 -51.91 -21.51 36.88
CA SER A 7 -50.73 -21.49 36.01
C SER A 7 -50.57 -22.61 34.97
N ILE A 8 -51.10 -22.30 33.79
CA ILE A 8 -50.69 -22.86 32.51
C ILE A 8 -49.30 -22.29 32.19
N ILE A 9 -48.25 -23.11 32.28
CA ILE A 9 -46.94 -22.81 31.67
C ILE A 9 -46.39 -24.13 31.11
N ALA A 10 -46.80 -24.46 29.89
CA ALA A 10 -46.10 -25.46 29.09
C ALA A 10 -44.93 -24.76 28.38
N LEU A 11 -43.78 -24.67 29.06
CA LEU A 11 -42.54 -24.17 28.50
C LEU A 11 -41.93 -25.26 27.60
N ALA A 12 -42.19 -25.20 26.30
CA ALA A 12 -41.55 -26.07 25.33
C ALA A 12 -40.10 -25.60 25.10
N LEU A 13 -39.18 -26.17 25.89
CA LEU A 13 -37.75 -25.94 25.81
C LEU A 13 -37.18 -26.70 24.60
N THR A 14 -37.05 -26.04 23.45
CA THR A 14 -36.34 -26.59 22.29
C THR A 14 -34.86 -26.22 22.37
N ALA A 15 -34.10 -27.06 23.07
CA ALA A 15 -32.65 -27.11 22.92
C ALA A 15 -32.32 -28.00 21.71
N LEU A 16 -31.86 -27.42 20.61
CA LEU A 16 -30.84 -28.00 19.73
C LEU A 16 -30.48 -27.03 18.59
N SER A 17 -29.33 -26.37 18.70
CA SER A 17 -28.46 -26.28 17.52
C SER A 17 -27.03 -26.08 17.97
N ALA A 18 -26.20 -26.99 17.46
CA ALA A 18 -24.80 -27.15 17.79
C ALA A 18 -23.97 -25.90 17.49
N GLY A 19 -22.90 -25.72 18.26
CA GLY A 19 -21.92 -24.68 18.06
C GLY A 19 -21.44 -24.60 16.61
N SER A 20 -21.66 -23.45 16.00
CA SER A 20 -20.93 -23.02 14.81
C SER A 20 -19.97 -21.92 15.24
N VAL A 21 -18.81 -22.36 15.74
CA VAL A 21 -17.68 -21.51 16.09
C VAL A 21 -16.84 -21.36 14.82
N PHE A 22 -16.69 -20.11 14.35
CA PHE A 22 -15.85 -19.62 13.24
C PHE A 22 -16.05 -20.22 11.84
N ALA A 23 -16.70 -19.48 10.94
CA ALA A 23 -16.34 -19.47 9.51
C ALA A 23 -16.79 -18.15 8.87
N ALA A 24 -15.83 -17.43 8.29
CA ALA A 24 -16.06 -16.28 7.46
C ALA A 24 -17.08 -16.61 6.35
N ASP A 25 -18.02 -15.69 6.11
CA ASP A 25 -18.79 -15.51 4.87
C ASP A 25 -18.92 -16.78 3.98
N MET A 26 -19.62 -17.80 4.48
CA MET A 26 -19.84 -19.06 3.76
C MET A 26 -20.98 -18.93 2.75
N THR A 27 -20.96 -17.89 1.91
CA THR A 27 -21.76 -17.93 0.68
C THR A 27 -21.19 -19.05 -0.19
N PRO A 28 -21.98 -20.07 -0.56
CA PRO A 28 -21.48 -21.17 -1.38
C PRO A 28 -21.01 -20.62 -2.72
N LYS A 29 -19.69 -20.60 -2.94
CA LYS A 29 -19.12 -20.11 -4.18
C LYS A 29 -19.55 -20.99 -5.35
N THR A 30 -20.02 -20.36 -6.42
CA THR A 30 -20.33 -21.09 -7.65
C THR A 30 -19.03 -21.57 -8.31
N ARG A 31 -19.10 -22.63 -9.12
CA ARG A 31 -17.93 -23.11 -9.87
C ARG A 31 -17.33 -22.02 -10.76
N ASP A 32 -18.17 -21.14 -11.29
CA ASP A 32 -17.74 -20.00 -12.11
C ASP A 32 -16.97 -18.97 -11.27
N GLN A 33 -17.42 -18.69 -10.04
CA GLN A 33 -16.69 -17.81 -9.11
C GLN A 33 -15.33 -18.39 -8.74
N VAL A 34 -15.25 -19.70 -8.45
CA VAL A 34 -13.97 -20.36 -8.15
C VAL A 34 -13.02 -20.31 -9.35
N ARG A 35 -13.53 -20.49 -10.57
CA ARG A 35 -12.72 -20.37 -11.80
C ARG A 35 -12.21 -18.94 -12.02
N ALA A 36 -13.05 -17.94 -11.76
CA ALA A 36 -12.66 -16.54 -11.86
C ALA A 36 -11.55 -16.20 -10.85
N GLU A 37 -11.69 -16.66 -9.60
CA GLU A 37 -10.70 -16.46 -8.54
C GLU A 37 -9.37 -17.16 -8.86
N LEU A 38 -9.41 -18.40 -9.37
CA LEU A 38 -8.21 -19.11 -9.79
C LEU A 38 -7.51 -18.41 -10.95
N ALA A 39 -8.26 -17.93 -11.94
CA ALA A 39 -7.70 -17.15 -13.05
C ALA A 39 -7.12 -15.81 -12.58
N GLN A 40 -7.69 -15.18 -11.55
CA GLN A 40 -7.12 -13.99 -10.92
C GLN A 40 -5.82 -14.33 -10.19
N ALA A 41 -5.80 -15.36 -9.35
CA ALA A 41 -4.62 -15.78 -8.62
C ALA A 41 -3.46 -16.19 -9.55
N GLN A 42 -3.79 -16.81 -10.70
CA GLN A 42 -2.81 -17.09 -11.75
C GLN A 42 -2.25 -15.82 -12.38
N ARG A 43 -3.10 -14.87 -12.77
CA ARG A 43 -2.65 -13.59 -13.36
C ARG A 43 -1.82 -12.76 -12.39
N ASP A 44 -2.20 -12.79 -11.12
CA ASP A 44 -1.52 -12.05 -10.07
C ASP A 44 -0.26 -12.79 -9.59
N GLY A 45 -0.13 -14.09 -9.84
CA GLY A 45 0.99 -14.90 -9.36
C GLY A 45 0.96 -15.16 -7.86
N THR A 46 -0.22 -15.09 -7.23
CA THR A 46 -0.40 -15.31 -5.79
C THR A 46 -0.54 -16.79 -5.42
N LEU A 47 -0.58 -17.68 -6.43
CA LEU A 47 -0.53 -19.12 -6.20
C LEU A 47 0.81 -19.52 -5.57
N ILE A 48 0.75 -20.51 -4.68
CA ILE A 48 1.93 -21.14 -4.08
C ILE A 48 2.69 -21.90 -5.18
N ALA A 49 3.95 -21.55 -5.36
CA ALA A 49 4.88 -22.21 -6.27
C ALA A 49 5.71 -23.28 -5.57
N ASP A 50 6.02 -23.09 -4.29
CA ASP A 50 6.78 -24.03 -3.48
C ASP A 50 6.05 -24.37 -2.18
N GLY A 51 5.71 -25.65 -2.00
CA GLY A 51 4.95 -26.14 -0.86
C GLY A 51 5.73 -26.23 0.45
N GLN A 52 7.06 -26.16 0.41
CA GLN A 52 7.91 -26.27 1.60
C GLN A 52 8.14 -24.90 2.26
N THR A 53 8.34 -23.87 1.44
CA THR A 53 8.58 -22.48 1.86
C THR A 53 7.31 -21.63 1.86
N GLY A 54 6.27 -22.06 1.15
CA GLY A 54 5.07 -21.28 0.91
C GLY A 54 5.30 -20.11 -0.06
N ALA A 55 6.41 -20.12 -0.81
CA ALA A 55 6.71 -19.06 -1.76
C ALA A 55 5.68 -19.03 -2.90
N THR A 56 5.28 -17.83 -3.31
CA THR A 56 4.35 -17.62 -4.43
C THR A 56 5.08 -17.46 -5.76
N PHE A 57 4.40 -17.70 -6.89
CA PHE A 57 5.00 -17.50 -8.21
C PHE A 57 5.50 -16.06 -8.42
N ARG A 58 4.79 -15.07 -7.89
CA ARG A 58 5.20 -13.66 -7.93
C ARG A 58 6.52 -13.43 -7.19
N GLN A 59 6.76 -14.13 -6.10
CA GLN A 59 8.00 -13.99 -5.32
C GLN A 59 9.20 -14.63 -6.03
N LEU A 60 9.00 -15.77 -6.68
CA LEU A 60 10.06 -16.48 -7.39
C LEU A 60 10.36 -15.88 -8.78
N PHE A 61 9.34 -15.34 -9.45
CA PHE A 61 9.42 -14.79 -10.80
C PHE A 61 8.84 -13.37 -10.89
N PRO A 62 9.40 -12.38 -10.18
CA PRO A 62 8.82 -11.04 -10.08
C PRO A 62 8.72 -10.29 -11.42
N GLY A 63 9.54 -10.65 -12.42
CA GLY A 63 9.50 -10.07 -13.77
C GLY A 63 8.34 -10.59 -14.64
N SER A 64 7.71 -11.70 -14.25
CA SER A 64 6.62 -12.34 -15.00
C SER A 64 5.24 -11.90 -14.53
N TYR A 65 5.16 -11.16 -13.42
CA TYR A 65 3.90 -10.76 -12.79
C TYR A 65 3.87 -9.26 -12.58
N MET A 66 2.68 -8.69 -12.77
CA MET A 66 2.47 -7.27 -12.55
C MET A 66 2.64 -6.96 -11.06
N GLN A 67 3.57 -6.08 -10.73
CA GLN A 67 3.76 -5.67 -9.35
C GLN A 67 2.55 -4.82 -8.92
N PRO A 68 1.98 -5.06 -7.72
CA PRO A 68 0.97 -4.16 -7.18
C PRO A 68 1.54 -2.75 -7.19
N ALA A 69 0.83 -1.81 -7.81
CA ALA A 69 1.17 -0.41 -7.68
C ALA A 69 1.20 -0.09 -6.18
N ALA A 70 2.34 0.37 -5.68
CA ALA A 70 2.44 0.87 -4.31
C ALA A 70 1.27 1.83 -4.10
N ALA A 71 0.51 1.64 -3.02
CA ALA A 71 -0.63 2.49 -2.71
C ALA A 71 -0.12 3.94 -2.60
N SER A 72 -0.36 4.73 -3.64
CA SER A 72 -0.01 6.14 -3.65
C SER A 72 -0.91 6.84 -2.63
N THR A 73 -0.31 7.48 -1.64
CA THR A 73 -1.03 8.35 -0.70
C THR A 73 -1.54 9.62 -1.38
N THR A 74 -1.05 9.92 -2.58
CA THR A 74 -1.42 11.09 -3.38
C THR A 74 -2.49 10.74 -4.41
N SER A 75 -3.57 11.51 -4.42
CA SER A 75 -4.64 11.44 -5.45
C SER A 75 -4.10 11.84 -6.83
N ARG A 76 -4.69 11.30 -7.90
CA ARG A 76 -4.36 11.68 -9.29
C ARG A 76 -4.52 13.18 -9.54
N ASP A 77 -5.48 13.82 -8.87
CA ASP A 77 -5.68 15.26 -8.99
C ASP A 77 -4.57 16.06 -8.31
N GLN A 78 -4.06 15.57 -7.18
CA GLN A 78 -2.92 16.16 -6.51
C GLN A 78 -1.64 16.01 -7.37
N VAL A 79 -1.39 14.84 -7.96
CA VAL A 79 -0.27 14.64 -8.89
C VAL A 79 -0.34 15.62 -10.08
N ARG A 80 -1.53 15.88 -10.60
CA ARG A 80 -1.72 16.85 -11.69
C ARG A 80 -1.43 18.28 -11.22
N ALA A 81 -1.90 18.65 -10.02
CA ALA A 81 -1.62 19.95 -9.43
C ALA A 81 -0.10 20.16 -9.26
N ASP A 82 0.60 19.18 -8.67
CA ASP A 82 2.04 19.22 -8.45
C ASP A 82 2.81 19.32 -9.77
N LEU A 83 2.39 18.57 -10.80
CA LEU A 83 3.02 18.64 -12.12
C LEU A 83 2.84 20.01 -12.79
N MET A 84 1.65 20.59 -12.70
CA MET A 84 1.40 21.94 -13.23
C MET A 84 2.24 22.99 -12.50
N GLU A 85 2.38 22.86 -11.18
CA GLU A 85 3.23 23.76 -10.39
C GLU A 85 4.70 23.61 -10.80
N ALA A 86 5.20 22.39 -10.91
CA ALA A 86 6.56 22.06 -11.36
C ALA A 86 6.85 22.56 -12.79
N GLN A 87 5.85 22.60 -13.67
CA GLN A 87 5.97 23.19 -15.00
C GLN A 87 6.02 24.71 -14.95
N ARG A 88 5.17 25.35 -14.14
CA ARG A 88 5.14 26.81 -14.01
C ARG A 88 6.39 27.38 -13.37
N ASN A 89 6.94 26.70 -12.38
CA ASN A 89 8.15 27.11 -11.68
C ASN A 89 9.42 26.62 -12.42
N GLY A 90 9.32 25.67 -13.35
CA GLY A 90 10.46 25.13 -14.08
C GLY A 90 11.36 24.21 -13.27
N THR A 91 10.86 23.60 -12.18
CA THR A 91 11.63 22.69 -11.31
C THR A 91 11.68 21.26 -11.83
N LEU A 92 11.07 20.98 -12.98
CA LEU A 92 11.23 19.70 -13.66
C LEU A 92 12.68 19.53 -14.12
N ILE A 93 13.20 18.31 -13.98
CA ILE A 93 14.52 17.92 -14.47
C ILE A 93 14.49 17.98 -16.00
N ALA A 94 15.40 18.76 -16.58
CA ALA A 94 15.59 18.89 -18.02
C ALA A 94 16.73 17.99 -18.53
N ASP A 95 17.73 17.71 -17.70
CA ASP A 95 18.83 16.80 -18.00
C ASP A 95 19.01 15.74 -16.91
N GLY A 96 18.90 14.48 -17.31
CA GLY A 96 19.03 13.33 -16.39
C GLY A 96 20.46 13.01 -15.97
N GLN A 97 21.48 13.54 -16.66
CA GLN A 97 22.88 13.31 -16.32
C GLN A 97 23.39 14.28 -15.26
N THR A 98 23.05 15.56 -15.39
CA THR A 98 23.48 16.62 -14.45
C THR A 98 22.45 16.93 -13.37
N GLY A 99 21.19 16.55 -13.58
CA GLY A 99 20.08 16.93 -12.70
C GLY A 99 19.63 18.38 -12.87
N ALA A 100 20.09 19.08 -13.91
CA ALA A 100 19.70 20.46 -14.16
C ALA A 100 18.19 20.57 -14.43
N THR A 101 17.54 21.57 -13.83
CA THR A 101 16.13 21.87 -14.04
C THR A 101 15.92 22.79 -15.25
N PHE A 102 14.70 22.84 -15.79
CA PHE A 102 14.36 23.78 -16.87
C PHE A 102 14.63 25.25 -16.48
N ARG A 103 14.45 25.58 -15.20
CA ARG A 103 14.80 26.90 -14.66
C ARG A 103 16.30 27.17 -14.70
N ASP A 104 17.13 26.18 -14.38
CA ASP A 104 18.60 26.35 -14.39
C ASP A 104 19.11 26.64 -15.82
N LEU A 105 18.52 25.99 -16.82
CA LEU A 105 18.90 26.16 -18.22
C LEU A 105 18.31 27.44 -18.86
N ASN A 106 17.12 27.87 -18.43
CA ASN A 106 16.40 28.99 -19.04
C ASN A 106 15.72 29.88 -17.99
N PRO A 107 16.48 30.55 -17.10
CA PRO A 107 15.92 31.26 -15.95
C PRO A 107 14.98 32.39 -16.34
N SER A 108 15.21 33.05 -17.49
CA SER A 108 14.35 34.13 -17.99
C SER A 108 12.92 33.70 -18.34
N ARG A 109 12.65 32.39 -18.48
CA ARG A 109 11.32 31.86 -18.81
C ARG A 109 10.48 31.51 -17.57
N TYR A 110 11.06 31.58 -16.38
CA TYR A 110 10.43 31.11 -15.15
C TYR A 110 10.48 32.19 -14.06
N PRO A 111 9.48 32.22 -13.16
CA PRO A 111 9.52 33.13 -12.03
C PRO A 111 10.71 32.78 -11.10
N MET A 112 11.45 33.80 -10.68
CA MET A 112 12.48 33.69 -9.65
C MET A 112 11.79 33.44 -8.30
N ASN A 113 11.75 32.18 -7.88
CA ASN A 113 11.28 31.81 -6.55
C ASN A 113 12.51 31.51 -5.67
N ASN A 114 12.76 32.35 -4.67
CA ASN A 114 13.87 32.21 -3.70
C ASN A 114 13.78 30.94 -2.83
N MET A 115 12.74 30.12 -2.95
CA MET A 115 12.50 28.95 -2.09
C MET A 115 13.22 27.65 -2.55
N GLN A 116 13.62 27.53 -3.82
CA GLN A 116 14.26 26.29 -4.30
C GLN A 116 15.75 26.15 -3.90
N ALA A 117 16.43 27.25 -3.58
CA ALA A 117 17.84 27.20 -3.15
C ALA A 117 18.04 26.44 -1.82
N ALA A 118 16.98 26.27 -1.02
CA ALA A 118 17.05 25.60 0.28
C ALA A 118 16.87 24.07 0.21
N SER A 119 16.26 23.53 -0.85
CA SER A 119 15.98 22.08 -0.95
C SER A 119 17.13 21.26 -1.55
N ASN A 120 18.06 21.91 -2.24
CA ASN A 120 19.17 21.21 -2.94
C ASN A 120 20.37 20.89 -2.02
N ASN A 121 20.29 21.15 -0.70
CA ASN A 121 21.35 20.85 0.26
C ASN A 121 21.07 19.61 1.13
N GLY A 122 20.44 18.58 0.56
CA GLY A 122 19.95 17.41 1.32
C GLY A 122 20.37 16.04 0.78
N THR A 123 21.32 15.95 -0.15
CA THR A 123 21.77 14.65 -0.69
C THR A 123 23.28 14.61 -0.86
N THR A 124 24.03 14.98 0.18
CA THR A 124 25.40 14.50 0.36
C THR A 124 25.33 13.11 0.99
N VAL A 125 25.46 12.10 0.13
CA VAL A 125 25.68 10.70 0.47
C VAL A 125 26.84 10.59 1.46
N GLY A 126 26.64 9.78 2.50
CA GLY A 126 27.50 9.73 3.68
C GLY A 126 28.97 9.42 3.40
N MET A 127 29.83 10.04 4.21
CA MET A 127 31.21 9.61 4.41
C MET A 127 31.55 9.80 5.89
N GLY A 128 31.74 8.69 6.60
CA GLY A 128 32.66 8.54 7.73
C GLY A 128 32.47 9.43 8.96
N GLN A 129 31.91 8.84 10.01
CA GLN A 129 32.15 9.25 11.40
C GLN A 129 33.65 9.27 11.71
N SER A 130 34.15 10.37 12.27
CA SER A 130 35.30 10.34 13.17
C SER A 130 35.16 11.43 14.22
N ASN A 131 34.56 11.07 15.35
CA ASN A 131 34.66 11.85 16.58
C ASN A 131 36.12 11.80 17.06
N SER A 132 36.84 12.92 16.98
CA SER A 132 38.08 13.09 17.74
C SER A 132 37.79 13.97 18.96
N THR A 133 37.75 13.32 20.11
CA THR A 133 37.63 13.97 21.42
C THR A 133 39.00 14.52 21.81
N THR A 134 39.26 15.79 21.54
CA THR A 134 40.43 16.48 22.08
C THR A 134 40.21 16.76 23.57
N LYS A 135 40.76 15.91 24.43
CA LYS A 135 41.05 16.26 25.83
C LYS A 135 42.20 17.27 25.82
N SER A 136 41.96 18.50 26.26
CA SER A 136 43.04 19.41 26.64
C SER A 136 43.50 19.04 28.05
N ASN A 137 44.82 18.90 28.20
CA ASN A 137 45.51 19.03 29.49
C ASN A 137 45.30 20.44 30.06
#